data_AF-A0A7V1Q392-F1
#
_entry.id   AF-A0A7V1Q392-F1
#
_cell.length_a   1.000
_cell.length_b   1.000
_cell.length_c   1.000
_cell.angle_alpha   90.00
_cell.angle_beta   90.00
_cell.angle_gamma   90.00
#
_symmetry.space_group_name_H-M   'P 1'
#
loop_
_entity.id
_entity.type
_entity.pdbx_description
1 polymer ?
#
loop_
_entity_poly.entity_id
_entity_poly.type
_entity_poly.pdbx_seq_one_letter_code
_entity_poly.pdbx_strand_id
1 'polypeptide(L)'
;MFRQPSFSGSTGLFVDTAVNTAQVVTDIAYSGTKSLKVNWRFLPTPPPTDRSRWLRLTTFNTSNLPNPALDFAHALRFKLYVVGGTPDFYITLGVRETGTTAPIGGNGGTSGGIEWIGATSNRVASDAPIGKLITAKDRWIEVVFNIPAEPVLAFAGATANSVLDTARGVLEQIAFTPVDPEAIGPYLIYLDDFEQVAVWSVSGNVELRDFGGDITQVPVTVELRQDGNVVRTATVSLDSSGNYSIPAVLPGTYDLAFKASHWLRTVVSGVVVDEADVTDVNVSLTNGDIDGDNEVTLFDFGALVAAFGSMPGDSNWNPDADLDGDQEVTLFDFGVLVRNFGAIGDE
;
A
#
# COMPACT_ATOMS: atom_id res chain seq x y z
N MET A 1 -0.57 10.02 -24.44
CA MET A 1 0.26 9.84 -23.23
C MET A 1 1.24 8.67 -23.36
N PHE A 2 0.81 7.45 -23.71
CA PHE A 2 1.73 6.29 -23.80
C PHE A 2 2.22 5.98 -25.22
N ARG A 3 3.42 5.40 -25.31
CA ARG A 3 4.00 4.80 -26.52
C ARG A 3 3.38 3.42 -26.81
N GLN A 4 3.60 2.92 -28.02
CA GLN A 4 3.27 1.53 -28.35
C GLN A 4 4.10 0.54 -27.50
N PRO A 5 3.56 -0.64 -27.17
CA PRO A 5 4.18 -1.61 -26.25
C PRO A 5 5.67 -1.95 -26.52
N SER A 6 6.07 -2.13 -27.77
CA SER A 6 7.44 -2.52 -28.15
C SER A 6 8.44 -1.36 -28.15
N PHE A 7 8.03 -0.15 -27.77
CA PHE A 7 8.88 1.04 -27.88
C PHE A 7 10.10 1.00 -26.95
N SER A 8 9.92 0.48 -25.73
CA SER A 8 10.99 0.48 -24.73
C SER A 8 12.10 -0.50 -25.11
N GLY A 9 13.35 -0.05 -25.10
CA GLY A 9 14.50 -0.93 -25.34
C GLY A 9 14.69 -2.04 -24.29
N SER A 10 14.16 -1.86 -23.07
CA SER A 10 14.32 -2.86 -21.99
C SER A 10 13.38 -4.05 -22.14
N THR A 11 12.25 -3.89 -22.81
CA THR A 11 11.20 -4.93 -22.96
C THR A 11 10.83 -5.24 -24.40
N GLY A 12 11.13 -4.34 -25.34
CA GLY A 12 10.69 -4.43 -26.73
C GLY A 12 11.19 -5.67 -27.47
N LEU A 13 12.34 -6.22 -27.07
CA LEU A 13 12.88 -7.48 -27.61
C LEU A 13 12.02 -8.70 -27.27
N PHE A 14 11.11 -8.59 -26.29
CA PHE A 14 10.20 -9.67 -25.88
C PHE A 14 8.78 -9.48 -26.39
N VAL A 15 8.47 -8.35 -27.04
CA VAL A 15 7.12 -7.99 -27.50
C VAL A 15 6.98 -8.30 -28.99
N ASP A 16 5.92 -9.00 -29.35
CA ASP A 16 5.55 -9.27 -30.74
C ASP A 16 5.10 -7.97 -31.43
N THR A 17 5.78 -7.57 -32.51
CA THR A 17 5.47 -6.34 -33.22
C THR A 17 4.18 -6.41 -34.04
N ALA A 18 3.63 -7.61 -34.28
CA ALA A 18 2.34 -7.78 -34.95
C ALA A 18 1.14 -7.43 -34.05
N VAL A 19 1.30 -7.51 -32.72
CA VAL A 19 0.30 -7.15 -31.73
C VAL A 19 0.93 -6.12 -30.79
N ASN A 20 0.83 -4.84 -31.17
CA ASN A 20 1.66 -3.78 -30.58
C ASN A 20 1.00 -2.40 -30.69
N THR A 21 -0.17 -2.22 -30.10
CA THR A 21 -0.94 -0.96 -30.23
C THR A 21 -1.21 -0.32 -28.89
N ALA A 22 -1.04 0.99 -28.81
CA ALA A 22 -1.57 1.86 -27.75
C ALA A 22 -2.33 3.00 -28.44
N GLN A 23 -3.67 2.98 -28.37
CA GLN A 23 -4.52 3.85 -29.19
C GLN A 23 -5.75 4.31 -28.41
N VAL A 24 -6.13 5.58 -28.60
CA VAL A 24 -7.39 6.10 -28.07
C VAL A 24 -8.52 5.61 -28.96
N VAL A 25 -9.53 4.99 -28.35
CA VAL A 25 -10.66 4.33 -29.02
C VAL A 25 -11.98 4.78 -28.40
N THR A 26 -13.10 4.38 -29.02
CA THR A 26 -14.47 4.72 -28.60
C THR A 26 -15.35 3.48 -28.42
N ASP A 27 -14.77 2.27 -28.38
CA ASP A 27 -15.50 1.01 -28.24
C ASP A 27 -16.01 0.82 -26.80
N ILE A 28 -15.17 1.12 -25.81
CA ILE A 28 -15.58 1.27 -24.40
C ILE A 28 -14.87 2.47 -23.76
N ALA A 29 -15.50 3.04 -22.73
CA ALA A 29 -14.91 4.07 -21.88
C ALA A 29 -15.48 3.93 -20.46
N TYR A 30 -14.71 4.33 -19.44
CA TYR A 30 -15.23 4.43 -18.08
C TYR A 30 -16.01 5.75 -17.93
N SER A 31 -15.40 6.85 -18.36
CA SER A 31 -16.01 8.17 -18.41
C SER A 31 -15.99 8.74 -19.82
N GLY A 32 -16.91 9.66 -20.12
CA GLY A 32 -17.01 10.26 -21.44
C GLY A 32 -17.25 9.24 -22.56
N THR A 33 -16.48 9.33 -23.65
CA THR A 33 -16.69 8.49 -24.85
C THR A 33 -15.41 7.85 -25.39
N LYS A 34 -14.27 8.00 -24.70
CA LYS A 34 -12.96 7.55 -25.18
C LYS A 34 -12.15 6.96 -24.04
N SER A 35 -11.41 5.89 -24.33
CA SER A 35 -10.39 5.33 -23.44
C SER A 35 -9.13 4.95 -24.22
N LEU A 36 -8.03 4.67 -23.52
CA LEU A 36 -6.81 4.15 -24.14
C LEU A 36 -6.84 2.63 -24.18
N LYS A 37 -6.89 2.04 -25.37
CA LYS A 37 -6.73 0.60 -25.59
C LYS A 37 -5.27 0.25 -25.79
N VAL A 38 -4.79 -0.71 -25.02
CA VAL A 38 -3.43 -1.25 -25.14
C VAL A 38 -3.52 -2.75 -25.43
N ASN A 39 -2.88 -3.18 -26.51
CA ASN A 39 -2.89 -4.57 -26.97
C ASN A 39 -1.47 -5.03 -27.26
N TRP A 40 -1.02 -6.08 -26.59
CA TRP A 40 0.27 -6.68 -26.84
C TRP A 40 0.28 -8.20 -26.70
N ARG A 41 1.33 -8.81 -27.24
CA ARG A 41 1.66 -10.22 -27.04
C ARG A 41 3.16 -10.33 -26.81
N PHE A 42 3.60 -11.27 -25.97
CA PHE A 42 5.02 -11.61 -25.88
C PHE A 42 5.42 -12.63 -26.96
N LEU A 43 6.68 -12.58 -27.36
CA LEU A 43 7.25 -13.56 -28.28
C LEU A 43 7.25 -14.97 -27.65
N PRO A 44 7.05 -16.03 -28.45
CA PRO A 44 7.09 -17.41 -27.97
C PRO A 44 8.50 -17.81 -27.54
N THR A 45 9.54 -17.17 -28.09
CA THR A 45 10.93 -17.38 -27.67
C THR A 45 11.10 -16.98 -26.20
N PRO A 46 11.62 -17.87 -25.35
CA PRO A 46 11.91 -17.54 -23.95
C PRO A 46 12.93 -16.39 -23.84
N PRO A 47 12.80 -15.50 -22.85
CA PRO A 47 13.83 -14.53 -22.55
C PRO A 47 15.11 -15.23 -22.07
N PRO A 48 16.29 -14.56 -22.15
CA PRO A 48 17.51 -15.02 -21.48
C PRO A 48 17.28 -15.33 -19.98
N THR A 49 18.10 -16.19 -19.38
CA THR A 49 17.90 -16.69 -18.01
C THR A 49 17.98 -15.62 -16.92
N ASP A 50 18.59 -14.47 -17.22
CA ASP A 50 18.70 -13.29 -16.36
C ASP A 50 17.59 -12.24 -16.63
N ARG A 51 16.60 -12.57 -17.46
CA ARG A 51 15.53 -11.67 -17.91
C ARG A 51 14.17 -12.35 -17.78
N SER A 52 13.12 -11.55 -17.71
CA SER A 52 11.73 -11.97 -17.61
C SER A 52 10.89 -11.32 -18.70
N ARG A 53 9.77 -11.96 -19.08
CA ARG A 53 8.75 -11.29 -19.89
C ARG A 53 8.03 -10.28 -19.01
N TRP A 54 8.04 -9.02 -19.44
CA TRP A 54 7.22 -7.94 -18.87
C TRP A 54 7.11 -6.82 -19.89
N LEU A 55 6.07 -5.99 -19.78
CA LEU A 55 5.88 -4.82 -20.63
C LEU A 55 6.21 -3.54 -19.86
N ARG A 56 7.11 -2.73 -20.40
CA ARG A 56 7.33 -1.33 -19.98
C ARG A 56 6.55 -0.39 -20.89
N LEU A 57 5.30 -0.07 -20.53
CA LEU A 57 4.47 0.87 -21.26
C LEU A 57 4.83 2.31 -20.85
N THR A 58 5.67 2.97 -21.65
CA THR A 58 6.27 4.27 -21.28
C THR A 58 5.55 5.48 -21.86
N THR A 59 5.64 6.62 -21.17
CA THR A 59 5.20 7.94 -21.65
C THR A 59 6.32 8.74 -22.35
N PHE A 60 7.52 8.15 -22.45
CA PHE A 60 8.75 8.82 -22.86
C PHE A 60 8.60 9.57 -24.18
N ASN A 61 8.68 10.90 -24.10
CA ASN A 61 8.66 11.82 -25.24
C ASN A 61 7.51 11.58 -26.25
N THR A 62 6.34 11.12 -25.79
CA THR A 62 5.19 10.98 -26.68
C THR A 62 4.79 12.30 -27.34
N SER A 63 4.15 12.23 -28.50
CA SER A 63 3.67 13.43 -29.21
C SER A 63 2.57 14.18 -28.44
N ASN A 64 1.78 13.47 -27.64
CA ASN A 64 0.66 14.01 -26.89
C ASN A 64 0.81 13.68 -25.41
N LEU A 65 1.08 14.71 -24.60
CA LEU A 65 1.39 14.62 -23.16
C LEU A 65 2.63 13.74 -22.85
N PRO A 66 3.83 14.17 -23.30
CA PRO A 66 5.08 13.49 -22.96
C PRO A 66 5.45 13.68 -21.48
N ASN A 67 6.04 12.65 -20.89
CA ASN A 67 6.63 12.66 -19.55
C ASN A 67 5.75 13.40 -18.51
N PRO A 68 4.49 12.96 -18.27
CA PRO A 68 3.54 13.70 -17.43
C PRO A 68 4.09 13.91 -16.03
N ALA A 69 4.18 15.16 -15.59
CA ALA A 69 4.67 15.52 -14.27
C ALA A 69 3.74 15.02 -13.17
N LEU A 70 4.33 14.46 -12.12
CA LEU A 70 3.66 13.99 -10.91
C LEU A 70 4.16 14.77 -9.69
N ASP A 71 3.38 14.71 -8.63
CA ASP A 71 3.73 15.17 -7.29
C ASP A 71 3.72 13.93 -6.38
N PHE A 72 4.87 13.57 -5.82
CA PHE A 72 5.01 12.32 -5.09
C PHE A 72 4.38 12.37 -3.69
N ALA A 73 3.90 13.53 -3.25
CA ALA A 73 3.06 13.65 -2.05
C ALA A 73 1.58 13.29 -2.33
N HIS A 74 1.21 12.98 -3.58
CA HIS A 74 -0.15 12.62 -3.98
C HIS A 74 -0.22 11.15 -4.40
N ALA A 75 -1.41 10.57 -4.30
CA ALA A 75 -1.68 9.28 -4.94
C ALA A 75 -1.90 9.46 -6.45
N LEU A 76 -1.61 8.41 -7.23
CA LEU A 76 -2.03 8.30 -8.62
C LEU A 76 -3.08 7.19 -8.73
N ARG A 77 -4.26 7.51 -9.25
CA ARG A 77 -5.28 6.51 -9.58
C ARG A 77 -5.69 6.57 -11.04
N PHE A 78 -6.18 5.44 -11.54
CA PHE A 78 -6.76 5.34 -12.88
C PHE A 78 -7.70 4.13 -12.96
N LYS A 79 -8.55 4.13 -13.98
CA LYS A 79 -9.46 3.02 -14.29
C LYS A 79 -8.80 2.05 -15.24
N LEU A 80 -8.92 0.76 -14.93
CA LEU A 80 -8.40 -0.35 -15.70
C LEU A 80 -9.54 -1.30 -16.05
N TYR A 81 -9.69 -1.61 -17.33
CA TYR A 81 -10.53 -2.72 -17.80
C TYR A 81 -9.62 -3.78 -18.41
N VAL A 82 -9.80 -5.04 -17.99
CA VAL A 82 -9.04 -6.18 -18.52
C VAL A 82 -9.99 -7.11 -19.26
N VAL A 83 -9.77 -7.35 -20.55
CA VAL A 83 -10.62 -8.25 -21.35
C VAL A 83 -10.44 -9.70 -20.89
N GLY A 84 -11.53 -10.48 -20.80
CA GLY A 84 -11.56 -11.84 -20.24
C GLY A 84 -10.49 -12.82 -20.72
N GLY A 85 -10.04 -12.74 -21.98
CA GLY A 85 -8.98 -13.59 -22.52
C GLY A 85 -7.55 -13.20 -22.11
N THR A 86 -7.38 -12.12 -21.35
CA THR A 86 -6.07 -11.60 -20.93
C THR A 86 -5.55 -12.37 -19.71
N PRO A 87 -4.34 -12.97 -19.76
CA PRO A 87 -3.74 -13.61 -18.59
C PRO A 87 -3.62 -12.67 -17.39
N ASP A 88 -3.54 -13.22 -16.18
CA ASP A 88 -3.30 -12.43 -14.97
C ASP A 88 -1.91 -11.82 -14.96
N PHE A 89 -1.80 -10.63 -14.39
CA PHE A 89 -0.54 -9.89 -14.35
C PHE A 89 -0.43 -9.07 -13.06
N TYR A 90 0.81 -8.74 -12.71
CA TYR A 90 1.13 -7.69 -11.76
C TYR A 90 1.25 -6.36 -12.49
N ILE A 91 0.75 -5.30 -11.86
CA ILE A 91 0.91 -3.91 -12.32
C ILE A 91 1.79 -3.13 -11.34
N THR A 92 2.74 -2.36 -11.88
CA THR A 92 3.65 -1.52 -11.08
C THR A 92 3.80 -0.16 -11.74
N LEU A 93 3.83 0.90 -10.93
CA LEU A 93 4.04 2.26 -11.40
C LEU A 93 5.55 2.54 -11.43
N GLY A 94 6.08 3.06 -12.55
CA GLY A 94 7.46 3.57 -12.60
C GLY A 94 7.47 5.08 -12.67
N VAL A 95 8.17 5.71 -11.73
CA VAL A 95 8.32 7.16 -11.66
C VAL A 95 9.77 7.54 -11.90
N ARG A 96 10.00 8.66 -12.60
CA ARG A 96 11.35 9.24 -12.75
C ARG A 96 11.48 10.49 -11.93
N GLU A 97 12.56 10.56 -11.16
CA GLU A 97 12.88 11.65 -10.24
C GLU A 97 13.53 12.83 -10.96
N THR A 98 12.72 13.60 -11.65
CA THR A 98 13.18 14.75 -12.46
C THR A 98 13.37 16.01 -11.64
N GLY A 99 12.78 16.11 -10.44
CA GLY A 99 12.72 17.36 -9.67
C GLY A 99 11.92 18.45 -10.38
N THR A 100 11.00 18.08 -11.27
CA THR A 100 10.34 19.01 -12.17
C THR A 100 9.45 20.04 -11.47
N THR A 101 9.37 21.24 -12.04
CA THR A 101 8.44 22.30 -11.65
C THR A 101 7.25 22.44 -12.60
N ALA A 102 7.14 21.56 -13.61
CA ALA A 102 6.02 21.57 -14.54
C ALA A 102 4.67 21.37 -13.81
N PRO A 103 3.56 21.93 -14.31
CA PRO A 103 2.25 21.64 -13.78
C PRO A 103 1.96 20.13 -13.90
N ILE A 104 1.13 19.58 -13.00
CA ILE A 104 0.71 18.19 -13.03
C ILE A 104 0.21 17.82 -14.44
N GLY A 105 0.70 16.71 -15.00
CA GLY A 105 0.37 16.27 -16.36
C GLY A 105 1.14 16.98 -17.49
N GLY A 106 1.83 18.09 -17.22
CA GLY A 106 2.75 18.76 -18.14
C GLY A 106 4.03 17.95 -18.39
N ASN A 107 4.84 18.35 -19.36
CA ASN A 107 6.11 17.65 -19.64
C ASN A 107 7.15 17.95 -18.56
N GLY A 108 7.39 16.98 -17.68
CA GLY A 108 8.33 17.12 -16.57
C GLY A 108 9.79 16.80 -16.90
N GLY A 109 10.10 16.40 -18.14
CA GLY A 109 11.47 16.10 -18.58
C GLY A 109 11.85 14.62 -18.47
N THR A 110 13.12 14.31 -18.76
CA THR A 110 13.61 12.94 -19.00
C THR A 110 14.87 12.55 -18.22
N SER A 111 15.33 13.40 -17.30
CA SER A 111 16.56 13.18 -16.52
C SER A 111 16.23 12.68 -15.11
N GLY A 112 17.14 11.93 -14.49
CA GLY A 112 16.97 11.38 -13.13
C GLY A 112 16.89 9.86 -13.09
N GLY A 113 16.96 9.28 -11.90
CA GLY A 113 16.72 7.86 -11.64
C GLY A 113 15.24 7.50 -11.84
N ILE A 114 14.98 6.21 -12.02
CA ILE A 114 13.64 5.63 -12.10
C ILE A 114 13.47 4.67 -10.93
N GLU A 115 12.38 4.87 -10.21
CA GLU A 115 11.94 4.06 -9.09
C GLU A 115 10.63 3.34 -9.44
N TRP A 116 10.49 2.11 -8.97
CA TRP A 116 9.21 1.41 -8.94
C TRP A 116 8.43 1.80 -7.70
N ILE A 117 7.14 2.06 -7.87
CA ILE A 117 6.17 2.34 -6.82
C ILE A 117 5.18 1.17 -6.78
N GLY A 118 5.01 0.59 -5.61
CA GLY A 118 4.10 -0.53 -5.36
C GLY A 118 4.67 -1.89 -5.73
N ALA A 119 6.00 -2.04 -5.80
CA ALA A 119 6.68 -3.33 -5.94
C ALA A 119 7.66 -3.55 -4.78
N THR A 120 7.64 -4.76 -4.21
CA THR A 120 8.56 -5.16 -3.12
C THR A 120 9.71 -6.03 -3.59
N SER A 121 9.61 -6.59 -4.80
CA SER A 121 10.63 -7.44 -5.40
C SER A 121 10.52 -7.43 -6.93
N ASN A 122 11.56 -7.96 -7.58
CA ASN A 122 11.54 -8.26 -9.00
C ASN A 122 11.60 -9.78 -9.19
N ARG A 123 11.03 -10.29 -10.28
CA ARG A 123 11.09 -11.72 -10.63
C ARG A 123 12.52 -12.22 -10.83
N VAL A 124 13.34 -11.43 -11.51
CA VAL A 124 14.76 -11.70 -11.72
C VAL A 124 15.54 -10.39 -11.60
N ALA A 125 16.53 -10.37 -10.71
CA ALA A 125 17.45 -9.25 -10.50
C ALA A 125 16.74 -7.88 -10.43
N SER A 126 17.03 -6.96 -11.35
CA SER A 126 16.39 -5.63 -11.46
C SER A 126 15.41 -5.52 -12.63
N ASP A 127 14.92 -6.65 -13.17
CA ASP A 127 14.17 -6.67 -14.43
C ASP A 127 12.65 -6.46 -14.24
N ALA A 128 11.86 -7.53 -14.15
CA ALA A 128 10.40 -7.46 -14.10
C ALA A 128 9.88 -7.23 -12.68
N PRO A 129 9.25 -6.09 -12.36
CA PRO A 129 8.73 -5.83 -11.02
C PRO A 129 7.49 -6.69 -10.71
N ILE A 130 7.37 -7.10 -9.45
CA ILE A 130 6.20 -7.78 -8.90
C ILE A 130 5.45 -6.77 -8.02
N GLY A 131 4.40 -6.19 -8.59
CA GLY A 131 3.54 -5.22 -7.90
C GLY A 131 2.15 -5.74 -7.55
N LYS A 132 1.13 -4.91 -7.77
CA LYS A 132 -0.27 -5.22 -7.42
C LYS A 132 -0.83 -6.27 -8.36
N LEU A 133 -1.40 -7.35 -7.82
CA LEU A 133 -1.99 -8.44 -8.59
C LEU A 133 -3.33 -8.01 -9.21
N ILE A 134 -3.49 -8.22 -10.52
CA ILE A 134 -4.73 -7.95 -11.26
C ILE A 134 -5.31 -9.26 -11.81
N THR A 135 -6.44 -9.68 -11.24
CA THR A 135 -7.21 -10.87 -11.67
C THR A 135 -8.62 -10.51 -12.16
N ALA A 136 -9.11 -9.31 -11.88
CA ALA A 136 -10.43 -8.87 -12.32
C ALA A 136 -10.50 -8.78 -13.85
N LYS A 137 -11.58 -9.32 -14.43
CA LYS A 137 -11.84 -9.32 -15.88
C LYS A 137 -13.21 -8.77 -16.20
N ASP A 138 -13.37 -8.27 -17.42
CA ASP A 138 -14.62 -7.82 -18.03
C ASP A 138 -15.43 -6.82 -17.20
N ARG A 139 -14.72 -6.00 -16.41
CA ARG A 139 -15.26 -4.88 -15.65
C ARG A 139 -14.18 -3.82 -15.45
N TRP A 140 -14.60 -2.58 -15.25
CA TRP A 140 -13.72 -1.52 -14.78
C TRP A 140 -13.37 -1.74 -13.31
N ILE A 141 -12.09 -1.62 -12.99
CA ILE A 141 -11.58 -1.54 -11.63
C ILE A 141 -10.79 -0.23 -11.48
N GLU A 142 -10.67 0.25 -10.25
CA GLU A 142 -9.75 1.33 -9.92
C GLU A 142 -8.41 0.74 -9.48
N VAL A 143 -7.32 1.24 -10.06
CA VAL A 143 -5.97 0.95 -9.61
C VAL A 143 -5.44 2.22 -8.96
N VAL A 144 -5.06 2.11 -7.69
CA VAL A 144 -4.49 3.21 -6.91
C VAL A 144 -3.06 2.88 -6.52
N PHE A 145 -2.14 3.78 -6.81
CA PHE A 145 -0.81 3.83 -6.22
C PHE A 145 -0.78 5.01 -5.26
N ASN A 146 -0.89 4.74 -3.95
CA ASN A 146 -0.78 5.77 -2.94
C ASN A 146 0.70 6.11 -2.73
N ILE A 147 1.31 6.82 -3.69
CA ILE A 147 2.76 7.01 -3.82
C ILE A 147 3.50 7.20 -2.48
N PRO A 148 3.08 8.10 -1.56
CA PRO A 148 3.79 8.30 -0.29
C PRO A 148 3.69 7.14 0.71
N ALA A 149 2.82 6.16 0.48
CA ALA A 149 2.61 4.98 1.32
C ALA A 149 2.91 3.64 0.60
N GLU A 150 3.39 3.67 -0.63
CA GLU A 150 3.74 2.46 -1.40
C GLU A 150 5.21 2.08 -1.17
N PRO A 151 5.56 0.78 -1.24
CA PRO A 151 6.96 0.36 -1.29
C PRO A 151 7.65 0.92 -2.54
N VAL A 152 8.90 1.36 -2.35
CA VAL A 152 9.75 1.92 -3.40
C VAL A 152 10.89 0.95 -3.70
N LEU A 153 11.18 0.71 -4.97
CA LEU A 153 12.24 -0.21 -5.40
C LEU A 153 13.02 0.36 -6.60
N ALA A 154 14.34 0.45 -6.45
CA ALA A 154 15.23 0.94 -7.51
C ALA A 154 15.08 0.15 -8.81
N PHE A 155 15.00 0.88 -9.93
CA PHE A 155 14.97 0.28 -11.26
C PHE A 155 16.18 0.65 -12.11
N ALA A 156 16.33 1.93 -12.47
CA ALA A 156 17.28 2.32 -13.50
C ALA A 156 17.77 3.77 -13.35
N GLY A 157 19.03 4.01 -13.73
CA GLY A 157 19.68 5.31 -13.61
C GLY A 157 20.54 5.42 -12.36
N ALA A 158 21.55 6.30 -12.40
CA ALA A 158 22.59 6.37 -11.37
C ALA A 158 22.12 6.87 -10.00
N THR A 159 20.95 7.52 -9.94
CA THR A 159 20.37 8.02 -8.68
C THR A 159 19.28 7.12 -8.13
N ALA A 160 18.92 6.02 -8.81
CA ALA A 160 17.89 5.12 -8.32
C ALA A 160 18.42 4.32 -7.12
N ASN A 161 17.73 4.39 -5.98
CA ASN A 161 18.19 3.91 -4.67
C ASN A 161 17.06 3.38 -3.77
N SER A 162 15.85 3.12 -4.30
CA SER A 162 14.67 2.69 -3.53
C SER A 162 14.15 3.74 -2.55
N VAL A 163 14.46 5.02 -2.79
CA VAL A 163 13.98 6.18 -2.05
C VAL A 163 13.51 7.22 -3.06
N LEU A 164 12.47 7.98 -2.72
CA LEU A 164 12.10 9.18 -3.50
C LEU A 164 12.85 10.38 -2.93
N ASP A 165 14.00 10.69 -3.53
CA ASP A 165 14.88 11.81 -3.18
C ASP A 165 14.34 13.18 -3.64
N THR A 166 13.36 13.18 -4.54
CA THR A 166 12.71 14.40 -5.05
C THR A 166 11.24 14.45 -4.66
N ALA A 167 10.69 15.65 -4.42
CA ALA A 167 9.25 15.79 -4.16
C ALA A 167 8.39 15.59 -5.42
N ARG A 168 8.98 15.76 -6.61
CA ARG A 168 8.26 15.76 -7.88
C ARG A 168 9.07 15.09 -8.97
N GLY A 169 8.35 14.43 -9.87
CA GLY A 169 8.94 13.68 -10.96
C GLY A 169 7.99 13.55 -12.14
N VAL A 170 8.12 12.45 -12.88
CA VAL A 170 7.19 12.13 -13.99
C VAL A 170 6.68 10.70 -13.89
N LEU A 171 5.48 10.47 -14.42
CA LEU A 171 4.99 9.15 -14.80
C LEU A 171 5.87 8.64 -15.94
N GLU A 172 6.88 7.83 -15.63
CA GLU A 172 7.81 7.30 -16.63
C GLU A 172 7.18 6.12 -17.39
N GLN A 173 6.56 5.20 -16.65
CA GLN A 173 5.92 4.01 -17.21
C GLN A 173 4.88 3.38 -16.29
N ILE A 174 4.08 2.49 -16.88
CA ILE A 174 3.39 1.42 -16.16
C ILE A 174 3.98 0.09 -16.61
N ALA A 175 4.35 -0.75 -15.65
CA ALA A 175 4.85 -2.09 -15.89
C ALA A 175 3.72 -3.13 -15.80
N PHE A 176 3.71 -4.09 -16.71
CA PHE A 176 2.82 -5.25 -16.69
C PHE A 176 3.65 -6.54 -16.73
N THR A 177 3.66 -7.27 -15.62
CA THR A 177 4.43 -8.52 -15.46
C THR A 177 3.46 -9.70 -15.40
N PRO A 178 3.47 -10.64 -16.36
CA PRO A 178 2.62 -11.83 -16.33
C PRO A 178 2.77 -12.60 -15.02
N VAL A 179 1.67 -13.04 -14.38
CA VAL A 179 1.75 -13.91 -13.19
C VAL A 179 2.43 -15.22 -13.57
N ASP A 180 1.92 -15.88 -14.61
CA ASP A 180 2.59 -17.02 -15.24
C ASP A 180 3.72 -16.51 -16.18
N PRO A 181 5.01 -16.80 -15.90
CA PRO A 181 6.13 -16.37 -16.74
C PRO A 181 6.08 -16.91 -18.19
N GLU A 182 5.32 -17.99 -18.43
CA GLU A 182 5.15 -18.57 -19.76
C GLU A 182 3.94 -18.01 -20.53
N ALA A 183 3.11 -17.19 -19.88
CA ALA A 183 1.93 -16.60 -20.52
C ALA A 183 2.33 -15.55 -21.57
N ILE A 184 2.13 -15.90 -22.85
CA ILE A 184 2.46 -15.03 -23.98
C ILE A 184 1.33 -14.06 -24.37
N GLY A 185 0.11 -14.23 -23.88
CA GLY A 185 -1.04 -13.39 -24.20
C GLY A 185 -1.98 -13.98 -25.28
N PRO A 186 -2.82 -13.16 -25.93
CA PRO A 186 -2.76 -11.69 -25.96
C PRO A 186 -3.12 -11.05 -24.61
N TYR A 187 -2.58 -9.85 -24.39
CA TYR A 187 -2.98 -8.96 -23.31
C TYR A 187 -3.72 -7.79 -23.92
N LEU A 188 -4.97 -7.62 -23.51
CA LEU A 188 -5.82 -6.54 -24.00
C LEU A 188 -6.47 -5.83 -22.82
N ILE A 189 -6.08 -4.57 -22.64
CA ILE A 189 -6.55 -3.72 -21.55
C ILE A 189 -7.02 -2.36 -22.07
N TYR A 190 -7.80 -1.69 -21.23
CA TYR A 190 -8.15 -0.29 -21.40
C TYR A 190 -7.77 0.49 -20.15
N LEU A 191 -7.23 1.68 -20.36
CA LEU A 191 -6.86 2.62 -19.31
C LEU A 191 -7.66 3.91 -19.50
N ASP A 192 -8.18 4.45 -18.41
CA ASP A 192 -9.01 5.66 -18.43
C ASP A 192 -8.87 6.46 -17.12
N ASP A 193 -9.34 7.71 -17.10
CA ASP A 193 -9.45 8.56 -15.90
C ASP A 193 -8.19 8.60 -15.00
N PHE A 194 -7.04 8.94 -15.57
CA PHE A 194 -5.83 9.20 -14.76
C PHE A 194 -5.99 10.48 -13.93
N GLU A 195 -5.74 10.37 -12.63
CA GLU A 195 -5.90 11.47 -11.67
C GLU A 195 -4.82 11.41 -10.59
N GLN A 196 -4.24 12.57 -10.24
CA GLN A 196 -3.50 12.72 -8.99
C GLN A 196 -4.45 13.19 -7.89
N VAL A 197 -4.49 12.44 -6.79
CA VAL A 197 -5.41 12.65 -5.67
C VAL A 197 -4.60 13.05 -4.45
N ALA A 198 -4.98 14.15 -3.80
CA ALA A 198 -4.38 14.56 -2.53
C ALA A 198 -4.63 13.51 -1.46
N VAL A 199 -3.67 13.38 -0.55
CA VAL A 199 -3.79 12.51 0.61
C VAL A 199 -3.52 13.32 1.87
N TRP A 200 -4.11 12.88 2.97
CA TRP A 200 -4.20 13.65 4.20
C TRP A 200 -3.73 12.82 5.38
N SER A 201 -3.47 13.45 6.51
CA SER A 201 -3.17 12.75 7.75
C SER A 201 -4.44 12.57 8.58
N VAL A 202 -4.49 11.46 9.32
CA VAL A 202 -5.44 11.26 10.41
C VAL A 202 -4.65 11.18 11.70
N SER A 203 -5.04 11.95 12.71
CA SER A 203 -4.32 12.06 13.97
C SER A 203 -5.26 12.15 15.16
N GLY A 204 -4.73 11.81 16.33
CA GLY A 204 -5.44 11.86 17.59
C GLY A 204 -4.58 11.31 18.72
N ASN A 205 -5.24 10.84 19.77
CA ASN A 205 -4.65 10.31 20.97
C ASN A 205 -5.11 8.87 21.23
N VAL A 206 -4.20 8.00 21.64
CA VAL A 206 -4.50 6.66 22.15
C VAL A 206 -4.19 6.64 23.65
N GLU A 207 -5.20 6.41 24.47
CA GLU A 207 -5.02 6.05 25.87
C GLU A 207 -4.87 4.53 25.99
N LEU A 208 -3.71 4.07 26.46
CA LEU A 208 -3.49 2.68 26.86
C LEU A 208 -3.85 2.55 28.33
N ARG A 209 -5.07 2.09 28.62
CA ARG A 209 -5.59 2.09 30.00
C ARG A 209 -4.79 1.14 30.88
N ASP A 210 -4.70 1.53 32.15
CA ASP A 210 -4.11 0.74 33.23
C ASP A 210 -2.61 0.41 33.08
N PHE A 211 -1.91 1.11 32.18
CA PHE A 211 -0.49 0.90 31.89
C PHE A 211 0.36 2.08 32.34
N GLY A 212 1.36 1.80 33.18
CA GLY A 212 2.34 2.73 33.71
C GLY A 212 3.71 2.69 33.01
N GLY A 213 3.91 1.73 32.11
CA GLY A 213 5.13 1.59 31.31
C GLY A 213 5.32 2.68 30.24
N ASP A 214 6.40 2.56 29.46
CA ASP A 214 6.70 3.52 28.39
C ASP A 214 5.82 3.29 27.15
N ILE A 215 4.75 4.08 27.03
CA ILE A 215 3.81 4.02 25.90
C ILE A 215 4.46 4.28 24.54
N THR A 216 5.64 4.90 24.49
CA THR A 216 6.35 5.14 23.21
C THR A 216 6.92 3.86 22.61
N GLN A 217 7.03 2.80 23.41
CA GLN A 217 7.52 1.49 22.98
C GLN A 217 6.39 0.53 22.59
N VAL A 218 5.12 0.93 22.74
CA VAL A 218 3.96 0.09 22.41
C VAL A 218 3.47 0.41 21.00
N PRO A 219 3.70 -0.48 20.01
CA PRO A 219 3.13 -0.29 18.68
C PRO A 219 1.61 -0.50 18.71
N VAL A 220 0.86 0.40 18.09
CA VAL A 220 -0.58 0.27 17.91
C VAL A 220 -0.88 -0.04 16.45
N THR A 221 -1.54 -1.16 16.18
CA THR A 221 -2.04 -1.48 14.85
C THR A 221 -3.35 -0.76 14.63
N VAL A 222 -3.47 -0.08 13.49
CA VAL A 222 -4.68 0.61 13.05
C VAL A 222 -5.11 0.06 11.70
N GLU A 223 -6.31 -0.51 11.64
CA GLU A 223 -6.95 -0.90 10.38
C GLU A 223 -7.90 0.21 9.93
N LEU A 224 -7.68 0.70 8.71
CA LEU A 224 -8.63 1.55 8.00
C LEU A 224 -9.58 0.63 7.24
N ARG A 225 -10.87 0.70 7.57
CA ARG A 225 -11.90 -0.17 7.00
C ARG A 225 -12.93 0.62 6.22
N GLN A 226 -13.36 0.06 5.10
CA GLN A 226 -14.45 0.59 4.28
C GLN A 226 -15.39 -0.56 3.92
N ASP A 227 -16.70 -0.35 4.09
CA ASP A 227 -17.72 -1.37 3.86
C ASP A 227 -17.42 -2.71 4.56
N GLY A 228 -16.87 -2.64 5.78
CA GLY A 228 -16.47 -3.80 6.58
C GLY A 228 -15.19 -4.51 6.13
N ASN A 229 -14.50 -4.03 5.08
CA ASN A 229 -13.25 -4.61 4.60
C ASN A 229 -12.06 -3.75 5.03
N VAL A 230 -10.97 -4.38 5.50
CA VAL A 230 -9.70 -3.70 5.72
C VAL A 230 -9.13 -3.27 4.37
N VAL A 231 -8.97 -1.97 4.17
CA VAL A 231 -8.39 -1.39 2.94
C VAL A 231 -6.95 -0.92 3.15
N ARG A 232 -6.54 -0.68 4.40
CA ARG A 232 -5.15 -0.40 4.77
C ARG A 232 -4.91 -0.78 6.23
N THR A 233 -3.74 -1.33 6.51
CA THR A 233 -3.24 -1.51 7.89
C THR A 233 -2.03 -0.60 8.08
N ALA A 234 -1.97 0.10 9.20
CA ALA A 234 -0.84 0.89 9.64
C ALA A 234 -0.41 0.44 11.04
N THR A 235 0.86 0.62 11.36
CA THR A 235 1.36 0.53 12.74
C THR A 235 1.84 1.92 13.12
N VAL A 236 1.28 2.48 14.19
CA VAL A 236 1.64 3.80 14.69
C VAL A 236 2.43 3.66 15.98
N SER A 237 3.43 4.52 16.14
CA SER A 237 4.11 4.73 17.42
C SER A 237 3.49 5.94 18.11
N LEU A 238 3.29 5.83 19.42
CA LEU A 238 2.77 6.92 20.23
C LEU A 238 3.92 7.84 20.67
N ASP A 239 3.65 9.14 20.79
CA ASP A 239 4.52 10.04 21.54
C ASP A 239 4.30 9.88 23.06
N SER A 240 5.08 10.59 23.87
CA SER A 240 5.01 10.51 25.34
C SER A 240 3.68 11.02 25.93
N SER A 241 2.82 11.62 25.11
CA SER A 241 1.48 12.08 25.49
C SER A 241 0.39 11.16 24.93
N GLY A 242 0.74 10.09 24.21
CA GLY A 242 -0.20 9.17 23.56
C GLY A 242 -0.65 9.61 22.17
N ASN A 243 -0.07 10.67 21.59
CA ASN A 243 -0.51 11.14 20.27
C ASN A 243 0.04 10.26 19.15
N TYR A 244 -0.74 10.11 18.08
CA TYR A 244 -0.37 9.37 16.87
C TYR A 244 -0.72 10.15 15.60
N SER A 245 -0.13 9.72 14.48
CA SER A 245 -0.51 10.18 13.15
C SER A 245 -0.41 9.04 12.13
N ILE A 246 -1.43 8.92 11.29
CA ILE A 246 -1.48 8.04 10.12
C ILE A 246 -1.39 8.94 8.88
N PRO A 247 -0.23 9.00 8.21
CA PRO A 247 -0.08 9.85 7.03
C PRO A 247 -0.69 9.20 5.78
N ALA A 248 -0.87 10.01 4.75
CA ALA A 248 -1.23 9.59 3.40
C ALA A 248 -2.53 8.76 3.32
N VAL A 249 -3.57 9.15 4.05
CA VAL A 249 -4.91 8.59 3.94
C VAL A 249 -5.62 9.21 2.74
N LEU A 250 -6.17 8.36 1.87
CA LEU A 250 -6.96 8.81 0.73
C LEU A 250 -8.29 9.40 1.19
N PRO A 251 -8.90 10.33 0.43
CA PRO A 251 -10.25 10.78 0.70
C PRO A 251 -11.24 9.62 0.72
N GLY A 252 -12.11 9.60 1.72
CA GLY A 252 -13.05 8.52 1.98
C GLY A 252 -13.62 8.57 3.39
N THR A 253 -14.62 7.74 3.65
CA THR A 253 -15.12 7.48 5.01
C THR A 253 -14.58 6.14 5.46
N TYR A 254 -14.06 6.09 6.69
CA TYR A 254 -13.41 4.91 7.27
C TYR A 254 -13.95 4.60 8.66
N ASP A 255 -14.01 3.31 8.98
CA ASP A 255 -13.99 2.85 10.37
C ASP A 255 -12.54 2.54 10.73
N LEU A 256 -12.03 3.15 11.81
CA LEU A 256 -10.64 3.02 12.25
C LEU A 256 -10.58 2.10 13.47
N ALA A 257 -10.05 0.88 13.27
CA ALA A 257 -9.93 -0.11 14.32
C ALA A 257 -8.52 -0.11 14.92
N PHE A 258 -8.40 0.22 16.20
CA PHE A 258 -7.15 0.30 16.94
C PHE A 258 -6.98 -0.95 17.81
N LYS A 259 -5.82 -1.60 17.75
CA LYS A 259 -5.45 -2.72 18.62
C LYS A 259 -3.95 -2.68 18.96
N ALA A 260 -3.64 -2.74 20.24
CA ALA A 260 -2.28 -2.95 20.77
C ALA A 260 -2.14 -4.42 21.21
N SER A 261 -1.00 -4.81 21.81
CA SER A 261 -0.71 -6.24 22.06
C SER A 261 -1.74 -6.93 22.95
N HIS A 262 -1.90 -6.47 24.20
CA HIS A 262 -2.80 -7.07 25.19
C HIS A 262 -4.03 -6.21 25.52
N TRP A 263 -4.38 -5.31 24.61
CA TRP A 263 -5.58 -4.49 24.71
C TRP A 263 -6.65 -4.93 23.71
N LEU A 264 -7.89 -4.86 24.16
CA LEU A 264 -9.09 -5.02 23.35
C LEU A 264 -9.13 -3.97 22.24
N ARG A 265 -9.63 -4.39 21.07
CA ARG A 265 -9.84 -3.51 19.92
C ARG A 265 -10.87 -2.43 20.23
N THR A 266 -10.66 -1.23 19.71
CA THR A 266 -11.66 -0.16 19.70
C THR A 266 -11.79 0.44 18.31
N VAL A 267 -13.03 0.66 17.85
CA VAL A 267 -13.34 1.18 16.52
C VAL A 267 -13.91 2.59 16.60
N VAL A 268 -13.29 3.54 15.89
CA VAL A 268 -13.86 4.85 15.63
C VAL A 268 -14.55 4.81 14.27
N SER A 269 -15.89 4.77 14.27
CA SER A 269 -16.66 4.67 13.04
C SER A 269 -16.85 6.01 12.33
N GLY A 270 -16.98 5.96 11.01
CA GLY A 270 -17.42 7.11 10.20
C GLY A 270 -16.44 8.28 10.15
N VAL A 271 -15.13 8.03 10.29
CA VAL A 271 -14.09 9.04 10.14
C VAL A 271 -14.03 9.48 8.68
N VAL A 272 -14.40 10.74 8.42
CA VAL A 272 -14.41 11.32 7.07
C VAL A 272 -13.09 12.02 6.81
N VAL A 273 -12.34 11.52 5.84
CA VAL A 273 -11.15 12.17 5.27
C VAL A 273 -11.56 12.79 3.95
N ASP A 274 -11.36 14.10 3.82
CA ASP A 274 -11.68 14.85 2.59
C ASP A 274 -10.57 15.89 2.34
N GLU A 275 -10.85 17.11 1.89
CA GLU A 275 -9.85 18.11 1.49
C GLU A 275 -9.01 18.74 2.64
N ALA A 276 -8.82 18.03 3.76
CA ALA A 276 -8.00 18.45 4.90
C ALA A 276 -7.57 17.29 5.81
N ASP A 277 -6.52 17.54 6.60
CA ASP A 277 -6.11 16.66 7.71
C ASP A 277 -7.24 16.50 8.74
N VAL A 278 -7.36 15.29 9.30
CA VAL A 278 -8.34 14.97 10.36
C VAL A 278 -7.61 14.86 11.69
N THR A 279 -8.10 15.60 12.68
CA THR A 279 -7.58 15.60 14.06
C THR A 279 -8.63 15.02 15.02
N ASP A 280 -8.25 14.87 16.29
CA ASP A 280 -9.14 14.52 17.39
C ASP A 280 -9.82 13.14 17.26
N VAL A 281 -9.21 12.23 16.50
CA VAL A 281 -9.63 10.81 16.43
C VAL A 281 -9.03 10.08 17.63
N ASN A 282 -9.66 10.25 18.78
CA ASN A 282 -9.15 9.74 20.06
C ASN A 282 -9.79 8.39 20.42
N VAL A 283 -9.01 7.48 21.00
CA VAL A 283 -9.46 6.17 21.51
C VAL A 283 -8.86 5.86 22.87
N SER A 284 -9.55 5.01 23.62
CA SER A 284 -9.08 4.48 24.90
C SER A 284 -9.20 2.96 24.86
N LEU A 285 -8.07 2.26 24.86
CA LEU A 285 -8.03 0.81 24.69
C LEU A 285 -8.14 0.13 26.06
N THR A 286 -9.02 -0.87 26.16
CA THR A 286 -9.23 -1.61 27.41
C THR A 286 -8.24 -2.76 27.51
N ASN A 287 -7.55 -2.83 28.64
CA ASN A 287 -6.44 -3.76 28.89
C ASN A 287 -6.96 -5.15 29.36
N GLY A 288 -6.21 -6.23 29.11
CA GLY A 288 -6.43 -7.54 29.74
C GLY A 288 -6.57 -8.73 28.79
N ASP A 289 -6.43 -8.52 27.49
CA ASP A 289 -6.53 -9.52 26.42
C ASP A 289 -5.14 -10.10 26.13
N ILE A 290 -4.63 -10.91 27.06
CA ILE A 290 -3.26 -11.43 27.09
C ILE A 290 -3.01 -12.38 25.91
N ASP A 291 -4.01 -13.17 25.51
CA ASP A 291 -3.85 -14.12 24.41
C ASP A 291 -4.21 -13.56 23.02
N GLY A 292 -4.77 -12.34 22.98
CA GLY A 292 -5.00 -11.56 21.78
C GLY A 292 -6.26 -11.96 21.00
N ASP A 293 -7.16 -12.74 21.61
CA ASP A 293 -8.40 -13.21 20.99
C ASP A 293 -9.52 -12.15 20.95
N ASN A 294 -9.25 -10.95 21.48
CA ASN A 294 -10.16 -9.81 21.56
C ASN A 294 -11.28 -9.95 22.61
N GLU A 295 -11.10 -10.83 23.60
CA GLU A 295 -11.93 -10.96 24.79
C GLU A 295 -11.05 -11.01 26.05
N VAL A 296 -11.60 -10.66 27.22
CA VAL A 296 -10.92 -10.86 28.51
C VAL A 296 -11.61 -12.01 29.24
N THR A 297 -10.98 -13.18 29.25
CA THR A 297 -11.59 -14.43 29.69
C THR A 297 -10.73 -15.20 30.71
N LEU A 298 -11.11 -16.44 30.99
CA LEU A 298 -10.32 -17.35 31.82
C LEU A 298 -9.03 -17.80 31.13
N PHE A 299 -8.92 -17.68 29.79
CA PHE A 299 -7.70 -18.03 29.07
C PHE A 299 -6.60 -16.98 29.33
N ASP A 300 -6.94 -15.70 29.33
CA ASP A 300 -6.04 -14.62 29.77
C ASP A 300 -5.59 -14.81 31.21
N PHE A 301 -6.53 -15.13 32.10
CA PHE A 301 -6.18 -15.43 33.48
C PHE A 301 -5.20 -16.61 33.57
N GLY A 302 -5.39 -17.65 32.75
CA GLY A 302 -4.46 -18.77 32.66
C GLY A 302 -3.06 -18.35 32.20
N ALA A 303 -2.98 -17.46 31.20
CA ALA A 303 -1.72 -16.91 30.71
C ALA A 303 -1.01 -16.05 31.77
N LEU A 304 -1.75 -15.22 32.51
CA LEU A 304 -1.22 -14.44 33.64
C LEU A 304 -0.66 -15.36 34.73
N VAL A 305 -1.41 -16.39 35.14
CA VAL A 305 -0.97 -17.34 36.17
C VAL A 305 0.29 -18.09 35.75
N ALA A 306 0.43 -18.44 34.47
CA ALA A 306 1.63 -19.11 33.95
C ALA A 306 2.88 -18.21 34.06
N ALA A 307 2.72 -16.89 33.92
CA ALA A 307 3.80 -15.91 34.01
C ALA A 307 3.97 -15.31 35.42
N PHE A 308 3.13 -15.66 36.39
CA PHE A 308 3.12 -15.02 37.71
C PHE A 308 4.46 -15.07 38.44
N GLY A 309 4.90 -13.91 38.95
CA GLY A 309 6.16 -13.70 39.65
C GLY A 309 7.40 -13.68 38.76
N SER A 310 7.22 -13.59 37.43
CA SER A 310 8.34 -13.50 36.48
C SER A 310 8.69 -12.06 36.12
N MET A 311 9.95 -11.87 35.73
CA MET A 311 10.52 -10.63 35.21
C MET A 311 11.21 -10.89 33.85
N PRO A 312 11.54 -9.84 33.07
CA PRO A 312 12.31 -10.00 31.84
C PRO A 312 13.58 -10.84 32.02
N GLY A 313 13.66 -11.95 31.30
CA GLY A 313 14.78 -12.89 31.35
C GLY A 313 14.46 -14.21 32.05
N ASP A 314 13.36 -14.28 32.80
CA ASP A 314 12.87 -15.54 33.38
C ASP A 314 12.26 -16.44 32.30
N SER A 315 12.35 -17.76 32.51
CA SER A 315 11.89 -18.74 31.51
C SER A 315 10.38 -18.72 31.27
N ASN A 316 9.60 -18.23 32.24
CA ASN A 316 8.15 -18.11 32.15
C ASN A 316 7.67 -16.66 31.92
N TRP A 317 8.59 -15.74 31.59
CA TRP A 317 8.24 -14.36 31.25
C TRP A 317 7.30 -14.32 30.04
N ASN A 318 6.15 -13.67 30.22
CA ASN A 318 5.25 -13.27 29.15
C ASN A 318 5.08 -11.75 29.21
N PRO A 319 5.62 -10.97 28.25
CA PRO A 319 5.49 -9.52 28.27
C PRO A 319 4.04 -9.04 28.16
N ASP A 320 3.14 -9.86 27.60
CA ASP A 320 1.72 -9.50 27.50
C ASP A 320 0.94 -9.79 28.78
N ALA A 321 1.54 -10.46 29.78
CA ALA A 321 0.95 -10.65 31.11
C ALA A 321 1.36 -9.58 32.13
N ASP A 322 2.34 -8.74 31.80
CA ASP A 322 2.72 -7.52 32.52
C ASP A 322 1.80 -6.38 32.02
N LEU A 323 0.57 -6.39 32.53
CA LEU A 323 -0.53 -5.54 32.09
C LEU A 323 -0.35 -4.10 32.56
N ASP A 324 0.28 -3.88 33.73
CA ASP A 324 0.56 -2.52 34.21
C ASP A 324 1.92 -1.98 33.73
N GLY A 325 2.79 -2.82 33.16
CA GLY A 325 4.03 -2.43 32.51
C GLY A 325 5.16 -2.09 33.47
N ASP A 326 5.10 -2.56 34.71
CA ASP A 326 6.13 -2.34 35.72
C ASP A 326 7.32 -3.32 35.63
N GLN A 327 7.29 -4.23 34.67
CA GLN A 327 8.29 -5.28 34.38
C GLN A 327 8.29 -6.44 35.39
N GLU A 328 7.20 -6.67 36.11
CA GLU A 328 6.99 -7.85 36.95
C GLU A 328 5.53 -8.32 36.91
N VAL A 329 5.27 -9.59 36.60
CA VAL A 329 3.89 -10.10 36.61
C VAL A 329 3.45 -10.38 38.05
N THR A 330 2.55 -9.58 38.61
CA THR A 330 2.14 -9.63 40.01
C THR A 330 0.61 -9.66 40.21
N LEU A 331 0.16 -9.41 41.45
CA LEU A 331 -1.25 -9.23 41.77
C LEU A 331 -1.80 -7.89 41.25
N PHE A 332 -0.96 -6.93 40.88
CA PHE A 332 -1.42 -5.67 40.29
C PHE A 332 -1.94 -5.89 38.87
N ASP A 333 -1.26 -6.69 38.05
CA ASP A 333 -1.75 -7.15 36.74
C ASP A 333 -3.04 -7.93 36.86
N PHE A 334 -3.11 -8.84 37.83
CA PHE A 334 -4.34 -9.56 38.11
C PHE A 334 -5.49 -8.60 38.45
N GLY A 335 -5.20 -7.50 39.14
CA GLY A 335 -6.15 -6.43 39.41
C GLY A 335 -6.66 -5.71 38.15
N VAL A 336 -5.80 -5.53 37.13
CA VAL A 336 -6.20 -5.01 35.81
C VAL A 336 -7.11 -6.01 35.11
N LEU A 337 -6.69 -7.28 35.01
CA LEU A 337 -7.45 -8.34 34.35
C LEU A 337 -8.85 -8.50 34.95
N VAL A 338 -8.96 -8.59 36.28
CA VAL A 338 -10.26 -8.78 36.95
C VAL A 338 -11.20 -7.60 36.73
N ARG A 339 -10.68 -6.38 36.64
CA ARG A 339 -11.50 -5.18 36.39
C ARG A 339 -12.18 -5.23 35.03
N ASN A 340 -11.51 -5.82 34.05
CA ASN A 340 -11.97 -5.88 32.66
C ASN A 340 -12.51 -7.28 32.28
N PHE A 341 -12.63 -8.20 33.25
CA PHE A 341 -13.06 -9.57 32.98
C PHE A 341 -14.45 -9.64 32.34
N GLY A 342 -14.56 -10.39 31.24
CA GLY A 342 -15.75 -10.51 30.41
C GLY A 342 -15.94 -9.36 29.41
N ALA A 343 -15.00 -8.42 29.31
CA ALA A 343 -15.00 -7.42 28.26
C ALA A 343 -14.66 -8.05 26.89
N ILE A 344 -15.22 -7.49 25.84
CA ILE A 344 -15.04 -7.91 24.45
C ILE A 344 -14.70 -6.65 23.65
N GLY A 345 -13.70 -6.72 22.79
CA GLY A 345 -13.33 -5.62 21.92
C GLY A 345 -14.36 -5.40 20.81
N ASP A 346 -14.28 -4.23 20.17
CA ASP A 346 -15.10 -3.98 18.99
C ASP A 346 -14.74 -4.93 17.84
N GLU A 347 -15.68 -5.13 16.91
CA GLU A 347 -15.45 -5.94 15.70
C GLU A 347 -14.85 -5.14 14.55
#